data_AF-A0A6P0X7D1-F1
#
_entry.id   AF-A0A6P0X7D1-F1
#
_cell.length_a   1.000
_cell.length_b   1.000
_cell.length_c   1.000
_cell.angle_alpha   90.00
_cell.angle_beta   90.00
_cell.angle_gamma   90.00
#
_symmetry.space_group_name_H-M   'P 1'
#
loop_
_entity.id
_entity.type
_entity.pdbx_description
1 polymer ?
#
loop_
_entity_poly.entity_id
_entity_poly.type
_entity_poly.pdbx_seq_one_letter_code
_entity_poly.pdbx_strand_id
1 'polypeptide(L)'
;MPTLFADVQNLLSDLVANYRSRVDYLAIRLEESEGTSISLRGEKVETLSEGFSIGGQVRACYKGGWGISSFNKLSTLSQRVEEAISAARMVGEEETILAPTQPVRDICKLPLTGTDPRQIPLAHKKTLCDRYNQLLKN
;
A
#
# COMPACT_ATOMS: atom_id res chain seq x y z
N MET A 1 -0.20 16.49 -7.39
CA MET A 1 -0.15 15.36 -6.44
C MET A 1 -0.72 15.64 -5.03
N PRO A 2 -0.94 16.88 -4.53
CA PRO A 2 -1.63 17.08 -3.23
C PRO A 2 -3.12 16.73 -3.26
N THR A 3 -3.78 16.96 -4.39
CA THR A 3 -5.22 16.74 -4.58
C THR A 3 -5.61 15.27 -4.56
N LEU A 4 -4.84 14.41 -5.23
CA LEU A 4 -5.10 12.96 -5.26
C LEU A 4 -5.10 12.34 -3.84
N PHE A 5 -4.19 12.75 -2.97
CA PHE A 5 -4.13 12.26 -1.59
C PHE A 5 -5.35 12.68 -0.75
N ALA A 6 -5.79 13.93 -0.88
CA ALA A 6 -6.98 14.41 -0.17
C ALA A 6 -8.24 13.69 -0.65
N ASP A 7 -8.39 13.50 -1.96
CA ASP A 7 -9.53 12.80 -2.57
C ASP A 7 -9.59 11.35 -2.10
N VAL A 8 -8.44 10.67 -2.03
CA VAL A 8 -8.34 9.30 -1.55
C VAL A 8 -8.63 9.21 -0.05
N GLN A 9 -8.11 10.11 0.77
CA GLN A 9 -8.41 10.12 2.22
C GLN A 9 -9.90 10.29 2.49
N ASN A 10 -10.57 11.18 1.74
CA ASN A 10 -12.01 11.37 1.84
C ASN A 10 -12.76 10.09 1.44
N LEU A 11 -12.40 9.48 0.30
CA LEU A 11 -12.98 8.21 -0.15
C LEU A 11 -12.86 7.11 0.92
N LEU A 12 -11.67 6.93 1.52
CA LEU A 12 -11.47 5.92 2.56
C LEU A 12 -12.31 6.22 3.80
N SER A 13 -12.38 7.49 4.21
CA SER A 13 -13.14 7.92 5.37
C SER A 13 -14.64 7.71 5.17
N ASP A 14 -15.16 8.05 4.00
CA ASP A 14 -16.57 7.85 3.62
C ASP A 14 -16.94 6.37 3.61
N LEU A 15 -16.07 5.52 3.04
CA LEU A 15 -16.29 4.07 3.08
C LEU A 15 -16.29 3.54 4.51
N VAL A 16 -15.34 3.92 5.35
CA VAL A 16 -15.37 3.49 6.76
C VAL A 16 -16.65 3.98 7.43
N ALA A 17 -17.07 5.23 7.23
CA ALA A 17 -18.28 5.79 7.82
C ALA A 17 -19.55 5.03 7.38
N ASN A 18 -19.65 4.68 6.10
CA ASN A 18 -20.81 3.98 5.52
C ASN A 18 -20.90 2.51 5.95
N TYR A 19 -19.75 1.87 6.20
CA TYR A 19 -19.67 0.43 6.46
C TYR A 19 -19.45 0.05 7.93
N ARG A 20 -19.01 0.99 8.79
CA ARG A 20 -18.67 0.70 10.20
C ARG A 20 -19.80 0.09 11.02
N SER A 21 -21.07 0.32 10.68
CA SER A 21 -22.22 -0.24 11.41
C SER A 21 -22.44 -1.73 11.14
N ARG A 22 -21.77 -2.30 10.14
CA ARG A 22 -21.96 -3.69 9.72
C ARG A 22 -20.99 -4.66 10.40
N VAL A 23 -19.97 -4.17 11.09
CA VAL A 23 -18.88 -4.98 11.65
C VAL A 23 -18.36 -4.31 12.92
N ASP A 24 -17.73 -5.10 13.80
CA ASP A 24 -17.18 -4.58 15.06
C ASP A 24 -15.89 -3.80 14.83
N TYR A 25 -15.13 -4.18 13.79
CA TYR A 25 -13.93 -3.49 13.35
C TYR A 25 -13.83 -3.47 11.83
N LEU A 26 -13.39 -2.34 11.28
CA LEU A 26 -13.11 -2.16 9.87
C LEU A 26 -11.82 -1.36 9.69
N ALA A 27 -10.91 -1.86 8.87
CA ALA A 27 -9.70 -1.17 8.48
C ALA A 27 -9.49 -1.23 6.98
N ILE A 28 -9.15 -0.08 6.39
CA ILE A 28 -8.73 0.01 4.99
C ILE A 28 -7.30 0.54 4.99
N ARG A 29 -6.38 -0.22 4.39
CA ARG A 29 -5.01 0.21 4.15
C ARG A 29 -4.80 0.37 2.65
N LEU A 30 -4.31 1.52 2.25
CA LEU A 30 -3.87 1.81 0.90
C LEU A 30 -2.38 2.10 0.91
N GLU A 31 -1.70 1.64 -0.13
CA GLU A 31 -0.30 1.85 -0.39
C GLU A 31 -0.09 2.24 -1.84
N GLU A 32 0.79 3.20 -2.04
CA GLU A 32 1.31 3.63 -3.33
C GLU A 32 2.82 3.43 -3.28
N SER A 33 3.37 2.81 -4.33
CA SER A 33 4.80 2.52 -4.44
C SER A 33 5.28 2.86 -5.84
N GLU A 34 6.45 3.49 -5.91
CA GLU A 34 7.19 3.73 -7.13
C GLU A 34 8.55 3.06 -7.01
N GLY A 35 8.98 2.36 -8.07
CA GLY A 35 10.22 1.59 -8.05
C GLY A 35 10.96 1.63 -9.37
N THR A 36 12.29 1.55 -9.30
CA THR A 36 13.18 1.39 -10.44
C THR A 36 13.88 0.04 -10.35
N SER A 37 13.92 -0.74 -11.43
CA SER A 37 14.68 -2.00 -11.51
C SER A 37 15.69 -1.93 -12.65
N ILE A 38 16.97 -2.18 -12.32
CA ILE A 38 18.08 -2.24 -13.28
C ILE A 38 18.77 -3.58 -13.11
N SER A 39 18.79 -4.40 -14.16
CA SER A 39 19.50 -5.69 -14.20
C SER A 39 20.48 -5.71 -15.37
N LEU A 40 21.72 -6.12 -15.09
CA LEU A 40 22.80 -6.24 -16.06
C LEU A 40 23.32 -7.69 -16.07
N ARG A 41 23.59 -8.23 -17.26
CA ARG A 41 24.33 -9.49 -17.46
C ARG A 41 25.56 -9.21 -18.31
N GLY A 42 26.74 -9.19 -17.67
CA GLY A 42 27.94 -8.73 -18.35
C GLY A 42 27.74 -7.30 -18.85
N GLU A 43 27.93 -7.02 -20.13
CA GLU A 43 27.70 -5.68 -20.71
C GLU A 43 26.27 -5.43 -21.18
N LYS A 44 25.43 -6.47 -21.13
CA LYS A 44 24.06 -6.40 -21.63
C LYS A 44 23.12 -5.92 -20.53
N VAL A 45 22.30 -4.92 -20.86
CA VAL A 45 21.14 -4.55 -20.04
C VAL A 45 20.05 -5.60 -20.26
N GLU A 46 19.65 -6.27 -19.19
CA GLU A 46 18.51 -7.20 -19.23
C GLU A 46 17.21 -6.49 -18.90
N THR A 47 17.23 -5.67 -17.86
CA THR A 47 16.06 -4.95 -17.37
C THR A 47 16.44 -3.51 -17.10
N LEU A 48 15.64 -2.60 -17.62
CA LEU A 48 15.64 -1.19 -17.25
C LEU A 48 14.17 -0.76 -17.20
N SER A 49 13.58 -0.77 -16.00
CA SER A 49 12.17 -0.47 -15.82
C SER A 49 11.91 0.48 -14.66
N GLU A 50 10.88 1.30 -14.83
CA GLU A 50 10.25 2.07 -13.77
C GLU A 50 8.80 1.61 -13.66
N GLY A 51 8.33 1.45 -12.42
CA GLY A 51 7.03 0.92 -12.12
C GLY A 51 6.33 1.74 -11.07
N PHE A 52 5.04 1.98 -11.29
CA PHE A 52 4.13 2.54 -10.31
C PHE A 52 3.13 1.46 -9.90
N SER A 53 2.84 1.34 -8.62
CA SER A 53 1.91 0.37 -8.07
C SER A 53 1.04 1.03 -7.02
N ILE A 54 -0.26 0.79 -7.09
CA ILE A 54 -1.22 1.19 -6.08
C ILE A 54 -2.02 -0.04 -5.67
N GLY A 55 -2.24 -0.20 -4.38
CA GLY A 55 -3.01 -1.31 -3.87
C GLY A 55 -3.17 -1.28 -2.37
N GLY A 56 -3.85 -2.28 -1.84
CA GLY A 56 -4.22 -2.25 -0.45
C GLY A 56 -4.98 -3.46 0.00
N GLN A 57 -5.46 -3.38 1.23
CA GLN A 57 -6.25 -4.42 1.86
C GLN A 57 -7.36 -3.79 2.70
N VAL A 58 -8.49 -4.48 2.73
CA VAL A 58 -9.57 -4.25 3.69
C VAL A 58 -9.57 -5.42 4.67
N ARG A 59 -9.71 -5.11 5.96
CA ARG A 59 -9.93 -6.09 7.02
C ARG A 59 -11.20 -5.74 7.76
N ALA A 60 -12.04 -6.73 7.99
CA ALA A 60 -13.26 -6.60 8.77
C ALA A 60 -13.29 -7.68 9.86
N CYS A 61 -13.78 -7.32 11.05
CA CYS A 61 -14.03 -8.26 12.14
C CYS A 61 -15.49 -8.18 12.57
N TYR A 62 -16.16 -9.31 12.68
CA TYR A 62 -17.53 -9.40 13.17
C TYR A 62 -17.64 -10.64 14.04
N LYS A 63 -18.07 -10.46 15.29
CA LYS A 63 -18.27 -11.54 16.26
C LYS A 63 -17.05 -12.48 16.35
N GLY A 64 -15.86 -11.91 16.55
CA GLY A 64 -14.58 -12.63 16.58
C GLY A 64 -14.09 -13.15 15.22
N GLY A 65 -14.95 -13.25 14.21
CA GLY A 65 -14.63 -13.71 12.87
C GLY A 65 -13.95 -12.65 12.02
N TRP A 66 -12.89 -13.02 11.28
CA TRP A 66 -12.14 -12.11 10.43
C TRP A 66 -12.34 -12.38 8.95
N GLY A 67 -12.49 -11.30 8.19
CA GLY A 67 -12.53 -11.31 6.74
C GLY A 67 -11.54 -10.30 6.16
N ILE A 68 -10.90 -10.68 5.06
CA ILE A 68 -9.86 -9.88 4.41
C ILE A 68 -10.10 -9.90 2.90
N SER A 69 -9.93 -8.75 2.26
CA SER A 69 -9.91 -8.64 0.79
C SER A 69 -8.81 -7.68 0.36
N SER A 70 -8.08 -8.01 -0.70
CA SER A 70 -7.01 -7.19 -1.27
C SER A 70 -7.43 -6.58 -2.60
N PHE A 71 -6.82 -5.45 -2.96
CA PHE A 71 -7.15 -4.72 -4.18
C PHE A 71 -5.95 -3.99 -4.74
N ASN A 72 -5.96 -3.76 -6.05
CA ASN A 72 -4.95 -2.97 -6.77
C ASN A 72 -5.59 -1.89 -7.66
N LYS A 73 -6.89 -1.63 -7.47
CA LYS A 73 -7.67 -0.61 -8.18
C LYS A 73 -8.64 0.05 -7.21
N LEU A 74 -8.58 1.38 -7.10
CA LEU A 74 -9.47 2.13 -6.20
C LEU A 74 -10.95 2.00 -6.58
N SER A 75 -11.26 1.86 -7.87
CA SER A 75 -12.64 1.71 -8.36
C SER A 75 -13.34 0.45 -7.85
N THR A 76 -12.60 -0.58 -7.43
CA THR A 76 -13.17 -1.81 -6.88
C THR A 76 -13.27 -1.78 -5.36
N LEU A 77 -12.79 -0.73 -4.68
CA LEU A 77 -12.62 -0.72 -3.23
C LEU A 77 -13.93 -0.98 -2.47
N SER A 78 -15.04 -0.37 -2.88
CA SER A 78 -16.35 -0.59 -2.25
C SER A 78 -16.75 -2.07 -2.25
N GLN A 79 -16.58 -2.75 -3.39
CA GLN A 79 -16.81 -4.19 -3.49
C GLN A 79 -15.88 -4.99 -2.55
N ARG A 80 -14.63 -4.56 -2.39
CA ARG A 80 -13.64 -5.26 -1.55
C ARG A 80 -13.96 -5.10 -0.06
N VAL A 81 -14.58 -3.98 0.32
CA VAL A 81 -15.15 -3.80 1.65
C VAL A 81 -16.29 -4.79 1.89
N GLU A 82 -17.23 -4.90 0.96
CA GLU A 82 -18.35 -5.86 1.04
C GLU A 82 -17.87 -7.31 1.16
N GLU A 83 -16.89 -7.70 0.35
CA GLU A 83 -16.30 -9.05 0.39
C GLU A 83 -15.64 -9.35 1.74
N ALA A 84 -14.85 -8.41 2.29
CA ALA A 84 -14.22 -8.58 3.60
C ALA A 84 -15.26 -8.70 4.72
N ILE A 85 -16.32 -7.88 4.68
CA ILE A 85 -17.43 -7.95 5.64
C ILE A 85 -18.15 -9.30 5.52
N SER A 86 -18.44 -9.74 4.30
CA SER A 86 -19.16 -11.00 4.06
C SER A 86 -18.34 -12.19 4.58
N ALA A 87 -17.03 -12.20 4.32
CA ALA A 87 -16.11 -13.19 4.85
C ALA A 87 -16.10 -13.22 6.39
N ALA A 88 -16.00 -12.05 7.04
CA ALA A 88 -16.01 -11.95 8.50
C ALA A 88 -17.31 -12.50 9.10
N ARG A 89 -18.46 -12.19 8.49
CA ARG A 89 -19.78 -12.64 8.97
C ARG A 89 -20.01 -14.13 8.77
N MET A 90 -19.40 -14.75 7.77
CA MET A 90 -19.54 -16.20 7.54
C MET A 90 -18.89 -17.04 8.65
N VAL A 91 -17.87 -16.50 9.33
CA VAL A 91 -17.10 -17.24 10.35
C VAL A 91 -17.26 -16.63 11.76
N GLY A 92 -18.09 -15.60 11.91
CA GLY A 92 -18.22 -14.83 13.14
C GLY A 92 -19.28 -15.38 14.09
N GLU A 93 -18.85 -16.12 15.11
CA GLU A 93 -19.72 -16.77 16.10
C GLU A 93 -19.43 -16.35 17.55
N GLU A 94 -18.36 -15.59 17.78
CA GLU A 94 -17.84 -15.23 19.10
C GLU A 94 -18.05 -13.73 19.42
N GLU A 95 -17.31 -13.21 20.40
CA GLU A 95 -17.31 -11.80 20.78
C GLU A 95 -16.02 -11.12 20.28
N THR A 96 -16.15 -9.91 19.74
CA THR A 96 -14.99 -9.09 19.38
C THR A 96 -14.61 -8.20 20.57
N ILE A 97 -13.39 -8.38 21.10
CA ILE A 97 -12.83 -7.54 22.16
C ILE A 97 -11.77 -6.61 21.55
N LEU A 98 -12.05 -5.31 21.53
CA LEU A 98 -11.13 -4.28 21.05
C LEU A 98 -10.58 -3.46 22.21
N ALA A 99 -9.30 -3.10 22.14
CA ALA A 99 -8.70 -2.18 23.09
C ALA A 99 -9.34 -0.78 22.94
N PRO A 100 -9.76 -0.12 24.04
CA PRO A 100 -10.25 1.24 23.98
C PRO A 100 -9.09 2.16 23.60
N THR A 101 -9.17 2.79 22.42
CA THR A 101 -8.16 3.70 21.91
C THR A 101 -8.81 4.99 21.42
N GLN A 102 -8.13 6.12 21.61
CA GLN A 102 -8.58 7.38 21.02
C GLN A 102 -8.22 7.39 19.53
N PRO A 103 -9.09 7.93 18.65
CA PRO A 103 -8.74 8.11 17.24
C PRO A 103 -7.48 8.96 17.09
N VAL A 104 -6.51 8.46 16.31
CA VAL A 104 -5.28 9.19 16.00
C VAL A 104 -5.27 9.55 14.52
N ARG A 105 -4.97 10.83 14.22
CA ARG A 105 -4.67 11.30 12.87
C ARG A 105 -3.26 11.84 12.86
N ASP A 106 -2.40 11.25 12.03
CA ASP A 106 -1.00 11.64 11.95
C ASP A 106 -0.47 11.54 10.50
N ILE A 107 0.62 12.25 10.23
CA ILE A 107 1.37 12.21 8.98
C ILE A 107 2.83 11.95 9.31
N CYS A 108 3.25 10.69 9.17
CA CYS A 108 4.64 10.30 9.38
C CYS A 108 5.47 10.56 8.12
N LYS A 109 6.48 11.42 8.22
CA LYS A 109 7.45 11.66 7.14
C LYS A 109 8.73 10.89 7.43
N LEU A 110 9.26 10.17 6.45
CA LEU A 110 10.57 9.53 6.57
C LEU A 110 11.68 10.61 6.58
N PRO A 111 12.49 10.72 7.64
CA PRO A 111 13.56 11.70 7.70
C PRO A 111 14.75 11.20 6.87
N LEU A 112 14.72 11.44 5.56
CA LEU A 112 15.86 11.16 4.69
C LEU A 112 16.97 12.16 4.98
N THR A 113 18.13 11.68 5.42
CA THR A 113 19.35 12.48 5.57
C THR A 113 20.25 12.25 4.36
N GLY A 114 20.64 13.32 3.66
CA GLY A 114 21.49 13.23 2.47
C GLY A 114 20.69 13.23 1.17
N THR A 115 20.96 12.26 0.28
CA THR A 115 20.37 12.21 -1.05
C THR A 115 19.02 11.50 -1.05
N ASP A 116 17.99 12.13 -1.63
CA ASP A 116 16.70 11.50 -1.86
C ASP A 116 16.76 10.62 -3.13
N PRO A 117 16.67 9.27 -3.03
CA PRO A 117 16.76 8.38 -4.17
C PRO A 117 15.63 8.58 -5.20
N ARG A 118 14.52 9.20 -4.79
CA ARG A 118 13.39 9.52 -5.68
C ARG A 118 13.70 10.67 -6.62
N GLN A 119 14.66 11.54 -6.27
CA GLN A 119 15.09 12.67 -7.09
C GLN A 119 16.27 12.32 -8.01
N ILE A 120 16.77 11.08 -7.95
CA ILE A 120 17.93 10.65 -8.76
C ILE A 120 17.45 10.15 -10.12
N PRO A 121 17.92 10.75 -11.24
CA PRO A 121 17.53 10.31 -12.58
C PRO A 121 17.94 8.86 -12.85
N LEU A 122 17.13 8.16 -13.67
CA LEU A 122 17.40 6.79 -14.09
C LEU A 122 18.79 6.61 -14.70
N ALA A 123 19.26 7.60 -15.49
CA ALA A 123 20.58 7.59 -16.09
C ALA A 123 21.70 7.50 -15.03
N HIS A 124 21.60 8.28 -13.95
CA HIS A 124 22.59 8.24 -12.86
C HIS A 124 22.56 6.90 -12.12
N LYS A 125 21.35 6.34 -11.90
CA LYS A 125 21.18 5.00 -11.33
C LYS A 125 21.85 3.94 -12.22
N LYS A 126 21.67 4.02 -13.55
CA LYS A 126 22.33 3.12 -14.51
C LYS A 126 23.84 3.26 -14.50
N THR A 127 24.37 4.50 -14.54
CA THR A 127 25.82 4.74 -14.47
C THR A 127 26.44 4.14 -13.22
N LEU A 128 25.72 4.18 -12.08
CA LEU A 128 26.15 3.53 -10.85
C LEU A 128 26.24 2.00 -11.01
N CYS A 129 25.23 1.37 -11.61
CA CYS A 129 25.24 -0.06 -11.90
C CYS A 129 26.38 -0.45 -12.86
N ASP A 130 26.58 0.32 -13.94
CA ASP A 130 27.64 0.08 -14.92
C ASP A 130 29.03 0.13 -14.24
N ARG A 131 29.25 1.10 -13.34
CA ARG A 131 30.50 1.24 -12.59
C ARG A 131 30.77 0.02 -11.70
N TYR A 132 29.78 -0.44 -10.94
CA TYR A 132 29.96 -1.62 -10.08
C TYR A 132 30.19 -2.90 -10.90
N ASN A 133 29.50 -3.04 -12.02
CA ASN A 133 29.70 -4.17 -12.92
C ASN A 133 31.12 -4.19 -13.54
N GLN A 134 31.70 -3.02 -13.84
CA GLN A 134 33.11 -2.94 -14.27
C GLN A 134 34.07 -3.36 -13.15
N LEU A 135 33.85 -2.91 -11.91
CA LEU A 135 34.70 -3.26 -10.77
C LEU A 135 34.70 -4.76 -10.47
N LEU A 136 33.55 -5.44 -10.62
CA LEU A 136 33.42 -6.88 -10.36
C LEU A 136 34.01 -7.78 -11.46
N LYS A 137 34.35 -7.22 -12.63
CA LYS A 137 35.00 -7.97 -13.72
C LYS A 137 36.51 -8.04 -13.57
N ASN A 138 37.11 -7.16 -12.78
CA ASN A 138 38.54 -7.13 -12.46
C ASN A 138 38.82 -7.98 -11.22
#